data_AF-A0A941X9F3-F1
#
_entry.id   AF-A0A941X9F3-F1
#
_cell.length_a   1.000
_cell.length_b   1.000
_cell.length_c   1.000
_cell.angle_alpha   90.00
_cell.angle_beta   90.00
_cell.angle_gamma   90.00
#
_symmetry.space_group_name_H-M   'P 1'
#
loop_
_entity.id
_entity.type
_entity.pdbx_description
1 polymer ?
#
loop_
_entity_poly.entity_id
_entity_poly.type
_entity_poly.pdbx_seq_one_letter_code
_entity_poly.pdbx_strand_id
1 'polypeptide(L)' 'MKSHTIEFTRDDLVVRITRYPAGEPGKSPSVEIEVESSGLPRSFVWFDREPQLFAFKEMLEEYIETFRPMKDDAGGS' A
#
# COMPACT_ATOMS: atom_id res chain seq x y z
N MET A 1 -19.44 8.95 -8.46
CA MET A 1 -18.74 8.82 -7.16
C MET A 1 -17.34 9.41 -7.32
N LYS A 2 -16.76 10.01 -6.28
CA LYS A 2 -15.39 10.58 -6.34
C LYS A 2 -14.36 9.54 -5.90
N SER A 3 -13.15 9.62 -6.44
CA SER A 3 -12.01 8.88 -5.91
C SER A 3 -11.69 9.36 -4.49
N HIS A 4 -11.07 8.48 -3.71
CA HIS A 4 -10.57 8.81 -2.38
C HIS A 4 -9.12 8.40 -2.27
N THR A 5 -8.26 9.34 -1.87
CA THR A 5 -6.84 9.09 -1.59
C THR A 5 -6.55 9.22 -0.11
N ILE A 6 -5.72 8.32 0.42
CA ILE A 6 -5.03 8.46 1.71
C ILE A 6 -3.53 8.53 1.45
N GLU A 7 -2.81 9.33 2.22
CA GLU A 7 -1.37 9.54 2.08
C GLU A 7 -0.67 9.28 3.42
N PHE A 8 0.41 8.51 3.37
CA PHE A 8 1.32 8.27 4.48
C PHE A 8 2.68 8.84 4.12
N THR A 9 3.27 9.62 5.02
CA THR A 9 4.60 10.19 4.83
C THR A 9 5.48 9.83 6.02
N ARG A 10 6.70 9.37 5.75
CA ARG A 10 7.74 9.14 6.75
C ARG A 10 9.11 9.44 6.15
N ASP A 11 9.81 10.40 6.73
CA ASP A 11 11.08 10.90 6.21
C ASP A 11 10.94 11.35 4.74
N ASP A 12 11.67 10.74 3.81
CA ASP A 12 11.56 11.01 2.36
C ASP A 12 10.60 10.04 1.63
N LEU A 13 10.00 9.09 2.34
CA LEU A 13 9.07 8.12 1.79
C LEU A 13 7.63 8.66 1.85
N VAL A 14 6.97 8.69 0.70
CA VAL A 14 5.55 9.00 0.55
C VAL A 14 4.83 7.81 -0.09
N VAL A 15 3.75 7.35 0.56
CA VAL A 15 2.88 6.29 0.07
C VAL A 15 1.47 6.83 -0.09
N ARG A 16 0.92 6.78 -1.31
CA ARG A 16 -0.46 7.20 -1.60
C ARG A 16 -1.27 5.99 -2.00
N ILE A 17 -2.46 5.85 -1.42
CA ILE A 17 -3.41 4.80 -1.77
C ILE A 17 -4.68 5.48 -2.28
N THR A 18 -4.98 5.31 -3.57
CA THR A 18 -6.15 5.91 -4.22
C THR A 18 -7.15 4.83 -4.60
N ARG A 19 -8.37 4.94 -4.07
CA ARG A 19 -9.52 4.13 -4.48
C ARG A 19 -10.31 4.84 -5.56
N TYR A 20 -10.46 4.17 -6.70
CA TYR A 20 -11.32 4.59 -7.80
C TYR A 20 -12.64 3.80 -7.76
N PRO A 21 -13.79 4.45 -7.57
CA PRO A 21 -15.08 3.76 -7.60
C PRO A 21 -15.44 3.30 -9.03
N ALA A 22 -16.33 2.31 -9.14
CA ALA A 22 -16.98 1.97 -10.39
C ALA A 22 -17.82 3.16 -10.88
N GLY A 23 -17.23 4.01 -11.72
CA GLY A 23 -17.83 5.26 -12.19
C GLY A 23 -18.81 5.09 -13.35
N GLU A 24 -18.68 4.00 -14.10
CA GLU A 24 -19.49 3.67 -15.28
C GLU A 24 -19.97 2.21 -15.22
N PRO A 25 -21.13 1.88 -15.81
CA PRO A 25 -21.56 0.51 -15.97
C PRO A 25 -20.50 -0.31 -16.71
N GLY A 26 -20.04 -1.42 -16.10
CA GLY A 26 -19.01 -2.29 -16.67
C GLY A 26 -17.58 -1.97 -16.26
N LYS A 27 -17.33 -0.90 -15.50
CA LYS A 27 -16.02 -0.65 -14.87
C LYS A 27 -16.00 -1.20 -13.44
N SER A 28 -14.99 -2.02 -13.13
CA SER A 28 -14.74 -2.49 -11.76
C SER A 28 -14.11 -1.38 -10.92
N PRO A 29 -14.37 -1.34 -9.60
CA PRO A 29 -13.60 -0.49 -8.70
C PRO A 29 -12.13 -0.93 -8.71
N SER A 30 -11.22 0.02 -8.54
CA SER A 30 -9.79 -0.25 -8.48
C SER A 30 -9.11 0.52 -7.35
N VAL A 31 -7.93 0.03 -6.96
CA VAL A 31 -7.05 0.66 -5.99
C VAL A 31 -5.67 0.81 -6.62
N GLU A 32 -5.08 1.98 -6.49
CA GLU A 32 -3.70 2.28 -6.86
C GLU A 32 -2.90 2.56 -5.59
N ILE A 33 -1.70 2.00 -5.51
CA ILE A 33 -0.71 2.33 -4.49
C ILE A 33 0.49 2.92 -5.21
N GLU A 34 0.78 4.18 -4.92
CA GLU A 34 1.94 4.91 -5.40
C GLU A 34 2.94 5.05 -4.27
N VAL A 35 4.21 4.74 -4.54
CA VAL A 35 5.33 4.88 -3.61
C VAL A 35 6.38 5.78 -4.23
N GLU A 36 6.75 6.84 -3.50
CA GLU A 36 7.76 7.82 -3.88
C GLU A 36 8.80 7.93 -2.77
N SER A 37 10.08 7.89 -3.13
CA SER A 37 11.21 8.07 -2.21
C SER A 37 12.32 8.81 -2.93
N SER A 38 13.10 9.60 -2.20
CA SER A 38 14.17 10.39 -2.77
C SER A 38 15.24 9.48 -3.39
N GLY A 39 15.67 9.80 -4.62
CA GLY A 39 16.70 9.04 -5.33
C GLY A 39 16.24 7.70 -5.93
N LEU A 40 14.96 7.33 -5.78
CA LEU A 40 14.39 6.14 -6.42
C LEU A 40 13.28 6.50 -7.42
N PRO A 41 13.12 5.71 -8.50
CA PRO A 41 11.96 5.84 -9.37
C PRO A 41 10.67 5.59 -8.61
N ARG A 42 9.66 6.41 -8.90
CA ARG A 42 8.31 6.21 -8.38
C ARG A 42 7.77 4.85 -8.80
N SER A 43 7.17 4.14 -7.86
CA SER A 43 6.64 2.78 -8.04
C SER A 43 5.13 2.77 -7.90
N PHE A 44 4.46 1.91 -8.68
CA PHE A 44 3.00 1.82 -8.71
C PHE A 44 2.55 0.36 -8.63
N VAL A 45 1.53 0.10 -7.82
CA VAL A 45 0.81 -1.18 -7.76
C VAL A 45 -0.67 -0.91 -8.01
N TRP A 46 -1.26 -1.67 -8.93
CA TRP A 46 -2.67 -1.53 -9.30
C TRP A 46 -3.44 -2.79 -8.98
N PHE A 47 -4.58 -2.63 -8.31
CA PHE A 47 -5.54 -3.68 -8.01
C PHE A 47 -6.86 -3.37 -8.70
N ASP A 48 -7.27 -4.20 -9.64
CA ASP A 48 -8.50 -4.02 -10.43
C ASP A 48 -9.65 -4.92 -9.94
N ARG A 49 -9.38 -5.76 -8.94
CA ARG A 49 -10.34 -6.71 -8.36
C ARG A 49 -10.18 -6.82 -6.85
N GLU A 50 -11.32 -6.96 -6.18
CA GLU A 50 -11.41 -7.07 -4.71
C GLU A 50 -10.57 -8.22 -4.10
N PRO A 51 -10.47 -9.44 -4.70
CA PRO A 51 -9.64 -10.50 -4.15
C PRO A 51 -8.14 -10.18 -4.09
N GLN A 52 -7.63 -9.35 -5.01
CA GLN A 52 -6.21 -8.98 -5.01
C GLN A 52 -5.87 -8.07 -3.82
N LEU A 53 -6.82 -7.22 -3.39
CA LEU A 53 -6.64 -6.35 -2.23
C LEU A 53 -6.51 -7.18 -0.95
N PHE A 54 -7.30 -8.26 -0.83
CA PHE A 54 -7.23 -9.17 0.31
C PHE A 54 -5.88 -9.89 0.37
N ALA A 55 -5.44 -10.48 -0.75
CA ALA A 55 -4.14 -11.16 -0.82
C ALA A 55 -2.97 -10.20 -0.53
N PHE A 56 -3.04 -8.96 -1.04
CA PHE A 56 -2.02 -7.95 -0.76
C PHE A 56 -1.98 -7.56 0.72
N LYS A 57 -3.15 -7.42 1.35
CA LYS A 57 -3.23 -7.16 2.79
C LYS A 57 -2.59 -8.29 3.59
N GLU A 58 -2.93 -9.55 3.30
CA GLU A 58 -2.34 -10.70 4.00
C GLU A 58 -0.82 -10.74 3.84
N MET A 59 -0.31 -10.51 2.63
CA MET A 59 1.13 -10.44 2.37
C MET A 59 1.81 -9.30 3.15
N LEU A 60 1.18 -8.13 3.27
CA LEU A 60 1.71 -7.03 4.09
C LEU A 60 1.70 -7.36 5.57
N GLU A 61 0.63 -7.99 6.07
CA GLU A 61 0.53 -8.42 7.48
C GLU A 61 1.62 -9.46 7.79
N GLU A 62 1.83 -10.44 6.92
CA GLU A 62 2.90 -11.45 7.04
C GLU A 62 4.30 -10.81 6.99
N TYR A 63 4.53 -9.87 6.07
CA TYR A 63 5.79 -9.12 6.00
C TYR A 63 6.05 -8.35 7.29
N ILE A 64 5.04 -7.60 7.77
CA ILE A 64 5.15 -6.83 9.01
C ILE A 64 5.44 -7.78 10.17
N GLU A 65 4.73 -8.90 10.29
CA GLU A 65 4.95 -9.88 11.36
C GLU A 65 6.37 -10.46 11.33
N THR A 66 6.85 -10.83 10.14
CA THR A 66 8.19 -11.42 9.93
C THR A 66 9.32 -10.47 10.31
N PHE A 67 9.19 -9.19 9.96
CA PHE A 67 10.24 -8.18 10.16
C PHE A 67 9.96 -7.24 11.32
N ARG A 68 8.89 -7.48 12.09
CA ARG A 68 8.63 -6.72 13.32
C ARG A 68 9.80 -6.98 14.26
N PRO A 69 10.50 -5.93 14.74
CA PRO A 69 11.54 -6.13 15.74
C PRO A 69 10.90 -6.80 16.95
N MET A 70 11.33 -8.02 17.28
CA MET A 70 11.01 -8.61 18.58
C MET A 70 11.65 -7.68 19.60
N LYS A 71 10.88 -7.31 20.63
CA LYS A 71 11.27 -6.34 21.65
C LYS A 71 12.57 -6.73 22.39
N ASP A 72 13.05 -7.96 22.19
CA ASP A 72 14.23 -8.55 22.83
C ASP A 72 15.53 -8.41 22.01
N ASP A 73 15.50 -8.00 20.74
CA ASP A 73 16.73 -7.81 19.92
C ASP A 73 17.37 -6.41 20.06
N ALA A 74 16.79 -5.52 20.87
CA ALA A 74 17.37 -4.21 21.18
C ALA A 74 18.33 -4.23 22.39
N GLY A 75 18.71 -5.41 22.87
CA GLY A 75 19.60 -5.57 24.02
C GLY A 75 20.67 -6.63 23.77
N GLY A 76 21.80 -6.26 23.18
CA GLY A 76 23.00 -7.10 23.26
C GLY A 76 24.01 -6.91 22.15
N SER A 77 24.81 -5.85 22.23
CA SER A 77 26.28 -5.90 22.33
C SER A 77 26.83 -4.48 22.47
#